data_AF-A0A6A4HEZ2-F1
#
_entry.id   AF-A0A6A4HEZ2-F1
#
_cell.length_a   1.000
_cell.length_b   1.000
_cell.length_c   1.000
_cell.angle_alpha   90.00
_cell.angle_beta   90.00
_cell.angle_gamma   90.00
#
_symmetry.space_group_name_H-M   'P 1'
#
loop_
_entity.id
_entity.type
_entity.pdbx_description
1 polymer ?
#
loop_
_entity_poly.entity_id
_entity_poly.type
_entity_poly.pdbx_seq_one_letter_code
_entity_poly.pdbx_strand_id
1 'polypeptide(L)'
;MPGLLQLLTDKQLPTAHESDSAPEEAKIWFPSCLTAVEWDHVCTEGLYGMEIHLRQACCYDALQGLCHTLCVKTQMLLFKHANIRGQRDSGRSQDIIDGIHEHAKGWAECYQQNRAALLTLLGPGNWEKELQPLRNVDV
;
A
#
# COMPACT_ATOMS: atom_id res chain seq x y z
N MET A 1 -2.20 -5.92 -21.20
CA MET A 1 -3.63 -5.56 -21.31
C MET A 1 -3.89 -4.97 -22.68
N PRO A 2 -4.21 -5.80 -23.69
CA PRO A 2 -4.28 -5.38 -25.08
C PRO A 2 -5.39 -4.34 -25.36
N GLY A 3 -6.53 -4.41 -24.66
CA GLY A 3 -7.65 -3.46 -24.83
C GLY A 3 -7.49 -2.12 -24.07
N LEU A 4 -6.40 -1.93 -23.32
CA LEU A 4 -6.28 -0.79 -22.41
C LEU A 4 -6.19 0.54 -23.16
N LEU A 5 -5.43 0.57 -24.26
CA LEU A 5 -5.27 1.79 -25.05
C LEU A 5 -6.61 2.25 -25.66
N GLN A 6 -7.43 1.29 -26.12
CA GLN A 6 -8.75 1.59 -26.67
C GLN A 6 -9.66 2.18 -25.59
N LEU A 7 -9.69 1.57 -24.40
CA LEU A 7 -10.47 2.08 -23.27
C LEU A 7 -10.01 3.47 -22.81
N LEU A 8 -8.70 3.74 -22.78
CA LEU A 8 -8.17 5.06 -22.43
C LEU A 8 -8.56 6.12 -23.46
N THR A 9 -8.52 5.77 -24.75
CA THR A 9 -8.93 6.64 -25.85
C THR A 9 -10.42 6.97 -25.76
N ASP A 10 -11.27 5.95 -25.56
CA ASP A 10 -12.72 6.10 -25.46
C ASP A 10 -13.13 6.98 -24.27
N LYS A 11 -12.39 6.87 -23.15
CA LYS A 11 -12.62 7.67 -21.94
C LYS A 11 -11.94 9.03 -21.94
N GLN A 12 -11.20 9.38 -23.00
CA GLN A 12 -10.38 10.59 -23.08
C GLN A 12 -9.43 10.75 -21.88
N LEU A 13 -8.91 9.64 -21.38
CA LEU A 13 -7.94 9.63 -20.29
C LEU A 13 -6.53 9.84 -20.88
N PRO A 14 -5.63 10.55 -20.17
CA PRO A 14 -4.29 10.79 -20.65
C PRO A 14 -3.59 9.45 -20.87
N THR A 15 -3.14 9.23 -22.11
CA THR A 15 -2.33 8.08 -22.47
C THR A 15 -0.88 8.41 -22.14
N ALA A 16 -0.10 7.45 -21.64
CA ALA A 16 1.31 7.67 -21.28
C ALA A 16 2.17 8.24 -22.44
N HIS A 17 1.68 8.15 -23.68
CA HIS A 17 2.36 8.63 -24.88
C HIS A 17 2.11 10.12 -25.21
N GLU A 18 1.09 10.74 -24.61
CA GLU A 18 0.70 12.14 -24.91
C GLU A 18 1.36 13.16 -23.97
N SER A 19 1.90 12.71 -22.85
CA SER A 19 2.64 13.55 -21.91
C SER A 19 4.15 13.41 -22.14
N ASP A 20 4.84 14.50 -22.47
CA ASP A 20 6.32 14.65 -22.43
C ASP A 20 6.89 14.54 -20.99
N SER A 21 6.16 13.87 -20.11
CA SER A 21 6.45 13.71 -18.69
C SER A 21 7.48 12.59 -18.48
N ALA A 22 8.25 12.70 -17.40
CA ALA A 22 9.26 11.71 -17.07
C ALA A 22 8.61 10.31 -16.96
N PRO A 23 9.29 9.23 -17.36
CA PRO A 23 8.72 7.89 -17.35
C PRO A 23 8.27 7.41 -15.96
N GLU A 24 8.77 8.05 -14.90
CA GLU A 24 8.40 7.81 -13.49
C GLU A 24 7.05 8.43 -13.08
N GLU A 25 6.57 9.43 -13.81
CA GLU A 25 5.28 10.09 -13.58
C GLU A 25 4.15 9.44 -14.40
N ALA A 26 4.49 8.55 -15.34
CA ALA A 26 3.52 7.85 -16.16
C ALA A 26 2.59 6.99 -15.28
N LYS A 27 1.30 7.30 -15.31
CA LYS A 27 0.30 6.58 -14.52
C LYS A 27 0.23 5.11 -14.94
N ILE A 28 0.55 4.22 -14.00
CA ILE A 28 0.42 2.78 -14.17
C ILE A 28 -1.04 2.38 -13.90
N TRP A 29 -1.64 1.68 -14.85
CA TRP A 29 -3.01 1.18 -14.74
C TRP A 29 -3.01 -0.28 -14.30
N PHE A 30 -3.76 -0.57 -13.24
CA PHE A 30 -3.99 -1.92 -12.75
C PHE A 30 -5.46 -2.34 -12.99
N PRO A 31 -5.75 -3.65 -13.09
CA PRO A 31 -7.12 -4.15 -13.11
C PRO A 31 -7.99 -3.60 -11.97
N SER A 32 -7.44 -3.43 -10.76
CA SER A 32 -8.14 -2.83 -9.61
C SER A 32 -8.64 -1.39 -9.82
N CYS A 33 -8.12 -0.67 -10.82
CA CYS A 33 -8.57 0.67 -11.20
C CYS A 33 -9.72 0.65 -12.23
N LEU A 34 -10.08 -0.52 -12.76
CA LEU A 34 -11.09 -0.72 -13.80
C LEU A 34 -12.37 -1.32 -13.21
N THR A 35 -13.48 -1.16 -13.93
CA THR A 35 -14.75 -1.80 -13.54
C THR A 35 -14.84 -3.24 -14.03
N ALA A 36 -15.68 -4.06 -13.40
CA ALA A 36 -15.83 -5.47 -13.76
C ALA A 36 -16.19 -5.72 -15.24
N VAL A 37 -16.96 -4.81 -15.85
CA VAL A 37 -17.36 -4.89 -17.27
C VAL A 37 -16.17 -4.66 -18.22
N GLU A 38 -15.23 -3.84 -17.78
CA GLU A 38 -14.04 -3.47 -18.55
C GLU A 38 -12.98 -4.57 -18.50
N TRP A 39 -13.00 -5.42 -17.47
CA TRP A 39 -12.05 -6.51 -17.33
C TRP A 39 -12.13 -7.50 -18.49
N ASP A 40 -13.34 -7.89 -18.91
CA ASP A 40 -13.53 -8.87 -19.99
C ASP A 40 -13.00 -8.36 -21.35
N HIS A 41 -12.97 -7.04 -21.56
CA HIS A 41 -12.55 -6.42 -22.81
C HIS A 41 -11.05 -6.05 -22.80
N VAL A 42 -10.50 -5.71 -21.62
CA VAL A 42 -9.17 -5.11 -21.48
C VAL A 42 -8.13 -6.07 -20.92
N CYS A 43 -8.53 -6.92 -19.96
CA CYS A 43 -7.64 -7.84 -19.27
C CYS A 43 -7.46 -9.12 -20.11
N THR A 44 -6.24 -9.64 -20.13
CA THR A 44 -6.00 -11.03 -20.55
C THR A 44 -6.50 -11.97 -19.46
N GLU A 45 -6.95 -13.16 -19.85
CA GLU A 45 -7.38 -14.20 -18.91
C GLU A 45 -6.29 -14.45 -17.85
N GLY A 46 -6.72 -14.56 -16.58
CA GLY A 46 -5.82 -14.80 -15.43
C GLY A 46 -5.08 -13.57 -14.88
N LEU A 47 -5.02 -12.44 -15.60
CA LEU A 47 -4.32 -11.25 -15.12
C LEU A 47 -4.93 -10.68 -13.83
N TYR A 48 -6.26 -10.68 -13.73
CA TYR A 48 -6.96 -10.25 -12.52
C TYR A 48 -6.61 -11.15 -11.32
N GLY A 49 -6.50 -12.47 -11.54
CA GLY A 49 -6.14 -13.44 -10.52
C GLY A 49 -4.71 -13.25 -10.03
N MET A 50 -3.79 -12.96 -10.95
CA MET A 50 -2.41 -12.60 -10.60
C MET A 50 -2.35 -11.33 -9.76
N GLU A 51 -3.14 -10.30 -10.09
CA GLU A 51 -3.20 -9.09 -9.26
C GLU A 51 -3.74 -9.41 -7.87
N ILE A 52 -4.80 -10.22 -7.74
CA ILE A 52 -5.33 -10.62 -6.43
C ILE A 52 -4.24 -11.23 -5.56
N HIS A 53 -3.46 -12.19 -6.10
CA HIS A 53 -2.37 -12.81 -5.36
C HIS A 53 -1.27 -11.82 -4.98
N LEU A 54 -0.90 -10.91 -5.90
CA LEU A 54 0.07 -9.86 -5.63
C LEU A 54 -0.41 -8.96 -4.48
N ARG A 55 -1.66 -8.48 -4.54
CA ARG A 55 -2.22 -7.59 -3.52
C ARG A 55 -2.32 -8.28 -2.16
N GLN A 56 -2.71 -9.56 -2.13
CA GLN A 56 -2.71 -10.36 -0.91
C GLN A 56 -1.30 -10.47 -0.32
N ALA A 57 -0.30 -10.81 -1.12
CA ALA A 57 1.10 -10.87 -0.67
C ALA A 57 1.57 -9.51 -0.12
N CYS A 58 1.32 -8.42 -0.84
CA CYS A 58 1.66 -7.07 -0.39
C CYS A 58 0.96 -6.68 0.92
N CYS A 59 -0.28 -7.12 1.15
CA CYS A 59 -0.96 -6.91 2.43
C CYS A 59 -0.23 -7.64 3.57
N TYR A 60 0.15 -8.91 3.37
CA TYR A 60 0.90 -9.67 4.38
C TYR A 60 2.28 -9.08 4.64
N ASP A 61 3.01 -8.69 3.60
CA ASP A 61 4.32 -8.05 3.72
C ASP A 61 4.20 -6.71 4.47
N ALA A 62 3.18 -5.91 4.18
CA ALA A 62 2.94 -4.64 4.86
C ALA A 62 2.61 -4.84 6.34
N LEU A 63 1.79 -5.85 6.68
CA LEU A 63 1.50 -6.19 8.08
C LEU A 63 2.76 -6.69 8.81
N GLN A 64 3.58 -7.51 8.16
CA GLN A 64 4.84 -7.97 8.75
C GLN A 64 5.81 -6.82 8.98
N GLY A 65 5.93 -5.91 8.01
CA GLY A 65 6.72 -4.68 8.13
C GLY A 65 6.22 -3.79 9.27
N LEU A 66 4.90 -3.61 9.38
CA LEU A 66 4.27 -2.86 10.46
C LEU A 66 4.59 -3.48 11.84
N CYS A 67 4.36 -4.78 12.02
CA CYS A 67 4.68 -5.48 13.25
C CYS A 67 6.17 -5.35 13.63
N HIS A 68 7.07 -5.46 12.64
CA HIS A 68 8.50 -5.29 12.86
C HIS A 68 8.84 -3.87 13.31
N THR A 69 8.34 -2.84 12.62
CA THR A 69 8.60 -1.44 12.98
C THR A 69 8.05 -1.08 14.36
N LEU A 70 6.87 -1.58 14.74
CA LEU A 70 6.30 -1.39 16.08
C LEU A 70 7.13 -2.09 17.17
N CYS A 71 7.65 -3.28 16.89
CA CYS A 71 8.57 -3.98 17.79
C CYS A 71 9.85 -3.15 18.03
N VAL A 72 10.45 -2.63 16.95
CA VAL A 72 11.63 -1.76 17.02
C VAL A 72 11.31 -0.47 17.79
N LYS A 73 10.18 0.19 17.53
CA LYS A 73 9.73 1.38 18.28
C LYS A 73 9.63 1.10 19.77
N THR A 74 9.05 -0.04 20.15
CA THR A 74 8.90 -0.46 21.55
C THR A 74 10.27 -0.67 22.21
N GLN A 75 11.19 -1.37 21.54
CA GLN A 75 12.57 -1.57 22.01
C GLN A 75 13.32 -0.23 22.18
N MET A 76 13.17 0.70 21.25
CA MET A 76 13.79 2.03 21.32
C MET A 76 13.24 2.86 22.47
N LEU A 77 11.92 2.79 22.74
CA LEU A 77 11.31 3.46 23.88
C LEU A 77 11.84 2.91 25.22
N LEU A 78 11.94 1.59 25.35
CA LEU A 78 12.51 0.94 26.53
C LEU A 78 13.98 1.32 26.73
N PHE A 79 14.77 1.32 25.66
CA PHE A 79 16.17 1.75 25.68
C PHE A 79 16.30 3.21 26.11
N LYS A 80 15.49 4.11 25.54
CA LYS A 80 15.46 5.53 25.90
C LYS A 80 15.16 5.71 27.38
N HIS A 81 14.13 5.03 27.90
CA HIS A 81 13.74 5.12 29.30
C HIS A 81 14.83 4.64 30.26
N ALA A 82 15.56 3.58 29.89
CA ALA A 82 16.61 3.01 30.74
C ALA A 82 17.92 3.81 30.72
N ASN A 83 18.35 4.28 29.54
CA ASN A 83 19.73 4.70 29.32
C ASN A 83 19.91 6.20 29.04
N ILE A 84 18.88 6.91 28.58
CA ILE A 84 19.03 8.29 28.12
C ILE A 84 18.61 9.25 29.23
N ARG A 85 19.59 9.99 29.77
CA ARG A 85 19.39 11.02 30.81
C ARG A 85 19.85 12.37 30.28
N GLY A 86 19.05 13.41 30.51
CA GLY A 86 19.35 14.78 30.06
C GLY A 86 18.61 15.19 28.78
N GLN A 87 18.40 16.50 28.64
CA GLN A 87 17.46 17.09 27.67
C GLN A 87 17.93 17.05 26.21
N ARG A 88 19.25 17.13 25.96
CA ARG A 88 19.81 17.15 24.60
C ARG A 88 19.75 15.78 23.92
N ASP A 89 20.16 14.74 24.64
CA ASP A 89 20.14 13.37 24.12
C ASP A 89 18.72 12.79 24.07
N SER A 90 17.80 13.29 24.90
CA SER A 90 16.39 12.94 24.83
C SER A 90 15.71 13.43 23.54
N GLY A 91 16.13 14.59 23.00
CA GLY A 91 15.58 15.16 21.77
C GLY A 91 15.95 14.31 20.56
N ARG A 92 17.25 14.07 20.33
CA ARG A 92 17.72 13.24 19.21
C ARG A 92 17.12 11.84 19.19
N SER A 93 16.96 11.26 20.38
CA SER A 93 16.36 9.93 20.52
C SER A 93 14.87 9.93 20.25
N GLN A 94 14.18 11.04 20.56
CA GLN A 94 12.78 11.23 20.18
C GLN A 94 12.65 11.37 18.67
N ASP A 95 13.50 12.17 18.02
CA ASP A 95 13.48 12.34 16.56
C ASP A 95 13.62 11.01 15.81
N ILE A 96 14.50 10.11 16.31
CA ILE A 96 14.66 8.76 15.75
C ILE A 96 13.39 7.92 15.94
N ILE A 97 12.78 7.98 17.12
CA ILE A 97 11.54 7.24 17.42
C ILE A 97 10.38 7.76 16.54
N ASP A 98 10.31 9.07 16.34
CA ASP A 98 9.31 9.70 15.49
C ASP A 98 9.51 9.28 14.02
N GLY A 99 10.75 9.23 13.53
CA GLY A 99 11.06 8.68 12.21
C GLY A 99 10.60 7.22 12.04
N ILE A 100 10.84 6.35 13.04
CA ILE A 100 10.35 4.96 13.03
C ILE A 100 8.82 4.92 13.00
N HIS A 101 8.14 5.84 13.71
CA HIS A 101 6.70 5.92 13.68
C HIS A 101 6.15 6.37 12.32
N GLU A 102 6.81 7.30 11.63
CA GLU A 102 6.46 7.66 10.25
C GLU A 102 6.64 6.48 9.29
N HIS A 103 7.70 5.68 9.46
CA HIS A 103 7.85 4.43 8.70
C HIS A 103 6.70 3.45 8.96
N ALA A 104 6.23 3.31 10.20
CA ALA A 104 5.08 2.47 10.53
C ALA A 104 3.79 2.96 9.83
N LYS A 105 3.58 4.29 9.77
CA LYS A 105 2.45 4.88 9.02
C LYS A 105 2.53 4.55 7.53
N GLY A 106 3.71 4.62 6.92
CA GLY A 106 3.89 4.23 5.51
C GLY A 106 3.48 2.77 5.23
N TRP A 107 3.81 1.84 6.14
CA TRP A 107 3.34 0.46 6.04
C TRP A 107 1.83 0.33 6.20
N ALA A 108 1.24 1.07 7.15
CA ALA A 108 -0.21 1.11 7.35
C ALA A 108 -0.96 1.64 6.12
N GLU A 109 -0.47 2.70 5.49
CA GLU A 109 -1.02 3.27 4.26
C GLU A 109 -0.92 2.28 3.10
N CYS A 110 0.24 1.64 2.93
CA CYS A 110 0.43 0.60 1.92
C CYS A 110 -0.56 -0.56 2.12
N TYR A 111 -0.76 -1.01 3.35
CA TYR A 111 -1.75 -2.03 3.68
C TYR A 111 -3.17 -1.60 3.31
N GLN A 112 -3.58 -0.38 3.70
CA GLN A 112 -4.91 0.16 3.41
C GLN A 112 -5.18 0.28 1.90
N GLN A 113 -4.19 0.77 1.14
CA GLN A 113 -4.29 0.89 -0.32
C GLN A 113 -4.44 -0.49 -1.00
N ASN A 114 -3.62 -1.46 -0.62
CA ASN A 114 -3.70 -2.81 -1.18
C ASN A 114 -5.00 -3.51 -0.77
N ARG A 115 -5.48 -3.31 0.46
CA ARG A 115 -6.78 -3.82 0.91
C ARG A 115 -7.94 -3.20 0.13
N ALA A 116 -7.89 -1.89 -0.14
CA ALA A 116 -8.89 -1.23 -0.96
C ALA A 116 -8.94 -1.80 -2.39
N ALA A 117 -7.78 -2.07 -2.99
CA ALA A 117 -7.68 -2.73 -4.29
C ALA A 117 -8.21 -4.19 -4.25
N LEU A 118 -7.98 -4.92 -3.16
CA LEU A 118 -8.57 -6.25 -2.99
C LEU A 118 -10.10 -6.20 -2.89
N LEU A 119 -10.66 -5.19 -2.22
CA LEU A 119 -12.10 -4.98 -2.15
C LEU A 119 -12.72 -4.70 -3.52
N THR A 120 -12.04 -3.96 -4.40
CA THR A 120 -12.56 -3.71 -5.75
C THR A 120 -12.52 -4.96 -6.62
N LEU A 121 -11.50 -5.82 -6.45
CA LEU A 121 -11.31 -7.02 -7.24
C LEU A 121 -12.19 -8.20 -6.80
N LEU A 122 -12.16 -8.55 -5.51
CA LEU A 122 -12.85 -9.73 -4.95
C LEU A 122 -14.24 -9.42 -4.41
N GLY A 123 -14.52 -8.15 -4.11
CA GLY A 123 -15.69 -7.78 -3.33
C GLY A 123 -15.60 -8.27 -1.86
N PRO A 124 -16.66 -8.04 -1.08
CA PRO A 124 -16.72 -8.49 0.32
C PRO A 124 -16.78 -10.01 0.39
N GLY A 125 -15.95 -10.62 1.24
CA GLY A 125 -15.85 -12.08 1.33
C GLY A 125 -15.13 -12.59 2.58
N ASN A 126 -14.90 -13.91 2.63
CA ASN A 126 -14.24 -14.56 3.76
C ASN A 126 -12.83 -14.04 4.03
N TRP A 127 -12.15 -13.54 3.00
CA TRP A 127 -10.80 -12.99 3.10
C TRP A 127 -10.71 -11.75 4.02
N GLU A 128 -11.82 -11.01 4.23
CA GLU A 128 -11.85 -9.88 5.19
C GLU A 128 -11.67 -10.33 6.65
N LYS A 129 -11.96 -11.61 6.95
CA LYS A 129 -11.74 -12.17 8.30
C LYS A 129 -10.25 -12.26 8.62
N GLU A 130 -9.43 -12.54 7.59
CA GLU A 130 -7.97 -12.63 7.71
C GLU A 130 -7.34 -11.23 7.61
N LEU A 131 -7.77 -10.43 6.63
CA LEU A 131 -7.25 -9.08 6.37
C LEU A 131 -8.24 -7.99 6.84
N GLN A 132 -8.22 -7.74 8.15
CA GLN A 132 -9.08 -6.76 8.80
C GLN A 132 -8.70 -5.31 8.49
N PRO A 133 -9.65 -4.36 8.52
CA PRO A 133 -9.31 -2.95 8.34
C PRO A 133 -8.43 -2.45 9.49
N LEU A 134 -7.26 -1.90 9.15
CA LEU A 134 -6.31 -1.34 10.11
C LEU A 134 -6.77 0.06 10.53
N ARG A 135 -6.95 0.28 11.84
CA ARG A 135 -7.35 1.57 12.39
C ARG A 135 -6.11 2.36 12.81
N ASN A 136 -6.24 3.69 12.87
CA ASN A 136 -5.16 4.56 13.35
C ASN A 136 -4.76 4.28 14.81
N VAL A 137 -5.62 3.62 15.59
CA VAL A 137 -5.33 3.22 16.98
C VAL A 137 -4.36 2.02 17.03
N ASP A 138 -4.24 1.28 15.92
CA ASP A 138 -3.43 0.08 15.83
C ASP A 138 -1.96 0.38 15.43
N VAL A 139 -1.59 1.66 15.25
CA VAL A 139 -0.28 2.14 14.72
C VAL A 139 0.42 3.12 15.68
#